data_AF-A0A7X8LSZ4-F1
#
_entry.id   AF-A0A7X8LSZ4-F1
#
_cell.length_a   1.000
_cell.length_b   1.000
_cell.length_c   1.000
_cell.angle_alpha   90.00
_cell.angle_beta   90.00
_cell.angle_gamma   90.00
#
_symmetry.space_group_name_H-M   'P 1'
#
loop_
_entity.id
_entity.type
_entity.pdbx_description
1 polymer ?
#
loop_
_entity_poly.entity_id
_entity_poly.type
_entity_poly.pdbx_seq_one_letter_code
_entity_poly.pdbx_strand_id
1 'polypeptide(L)' 'VLAVLCEWAYAIFAPAKQPPLTRFVLSEFTTAHWFDISAAARDLGYKPKFAIEHGMRELRAWMASRLPAGGK' A
#
# COMPACT_ATOMS: atom_id res chain seq x y z
N VAL A 1 -11.86 14.89 -4.48
CA VAL A 1 -13.08 14.99 -5.31
C VAL A 1 -13.40 13.68 -6.03
N LEU A 2 -12.46 13.07 -6.76
CA LEU A 2 -12.70 11.82 -7.51
C LEU A 2 -13.25 10.67 -6.65
N ALA A 3 -12.62 10.39 -5.50
CA ALA A 3 -13.09 9.35 -4.58
C ALA A 3 -14.51 9.62 -4.06
N VAL A 4 -14.88 10.88 -3.82
CA VAL A 4 -16.23 11.27 -3.37
C VAL A 4 -17.26 10.99 -4.45
N LEU A 5 -16.97 11.33 -5.70
CA LEU A 5 -17.88 11.05 -6.83
C LEU A 5 -18.04 9.55 -7.05
N CYS A 6 -16.97 8.77 -6.89
CA CYS A 6 -17.01 7.31 -7.01
C CYS A 6 -17.87 6.68 -5.90
N GLU A 7 -17.66 7.08 -4.64
CA GLU A 7 -18.46 6.63 -3.50
C GLU A 7 -19.95 6.96 -3.68
N TRP A 8 -20.27 8.19 -4.11
CA TRP A 8 -21.65 8.61 -4.37
C TRP A 8 -22.32 7.81 -5.50
N ALA A 9 -21.61 7.60 -6.62
CA ALA A 9 -22.16 6.82 -7.73
C ALA A 9 -22.45 5.37 -7.29
N TYR A 10 -21.56 4.74 -6.53
CA TYR A 10 -21.79 3.36 -6.05
C TYR A 10 -22.90 3.28 -5.01
N ALA A 11 -23.04 4.27 -4.13
CA ALA A 11 -24.14 4.32 -3.17
C ALA A 11 -25.51 4.37 -3.86
N ILE A 12 -25.62 5.03 -5.01
CA ILE A 12 -26.87 5.15 -5.78
C ILE A 12 -27.11 3.96 -6.70
N PHE A 13 -26.11 3.57 -7.49
CA PHE A 13 -26.29 2.60 -8.58
C PHE A 13 -25.97 1.15 -8.18
N ALA A 14 -25.21 0.93 -7.11
CA ALA A 14 -24.77 -0.40 -6.69
C ALA A 14 -24.56 -0.51 -5.16
N PRO A 15 -25.59 -0.27 -4.33
CA PRO A 15 -25.45 -0.19 -2.87
C PRO A 15 -24.94 -1.48 -2.20
N ALA A 16 -25.05 -2.63 -2.89
CA ALA A 16 -24.52 -3.91 -2.42
C ALA A 16 -23.05 -4.17 -2.84
N LYS A 17 -22.39 -3.23 -3.55
CA LYS A 17 -21.01 -3.38 -4.04
C LYS A 17 -20.10 -2.31 -3.45
N GLN A 18 -18.88 -2.72 -3.11
CA GLN A 18 -17.84 -1.81 -2.65
C GLN A 18 -17.32 -0.95 -3.82
N PRO A 19 -17.22 0.39 -3.67
CA PRO A 19 -16.60 1.23 -4.67
C PRO A 19 -15.09 0.90 -4.82
N PRO A 20 -14.55 0.92 -6.05
CA PRO A 20 -13.14 0.63 -6.31
C PRO A 20 -12.18 1.72 -5.79
N LEU A 21 -12.67 2.94 -5.62
CA LEU A 21 -11.90 4.06 -5.07
C LEU A 21 -12.68 4.71 -3.93
N THR A 22 -12.19 4.55 -2.72
CA THR A 22 -12.69 5.25 -1.53
C THR A 22 -11.75 6.37 -1.13
N ARG A 23 -12.23 7.28 -0.28
CA ARG A 23 -11.39 8.31 0.35
C ARG A 23 -10.29 7.69 1.20
N PHE A 24 -10.57 6.56 1.86
CA PHE A 24 -9.58 5.80 2.61
C PHE A 24 -8.46 5.29 1.70
N VAL A 25 -8.80 4.59 0.61
CA VAL A 25 -7.81 4.12 -0.37
C VAL A 25 -7.01 5.29 -0.94
N LEU A 26 -7.68 6.39 -1.32
CA LEU A 26 -6.98 7.58 -1.82
C LEU A 26 -6.00 8.14 -0.78
N SER A 27 -6.39 8.18 0.51
CA SER A 27 -5.50 8.61 1.59
C SER A 27 -4.26 7.72 1.66
N GLU A 28 -4.42 6.40 1.73
CA GLU A 28 -3.31 5.45 1.82
C GLU A 28 -2.36 5.50 0.62
N PHE A 29 -2.87 5.80 -0.58
CA PHE A 29 -2.03 5.91 -1.78
C PHE A 29 -1.30 7.26 -1.90
N THR A 30 -1.85 8.32 -1.32
CA THR A 30 -1.30 9.69 -1.47
C THR A 30 -0.35 10.07 -0.33
N THR A 31 -0.32 9.30 0.74
CA THR A 31 0.47 9.59 1.94
C THR A 31 1.35 8.41 2.30
N ALA A 32 2.61 8.68 2.61
CA ALA A 32 3.52 7.65 3.06
C ALA A 32 3.26 7.36 4.55
N HIS A 33 2.67 6.20 4.84
CA HIS A 33 2.51 5.71 6.21
C HIS A 33 3.50 4.60 6.51
N TRP A 34 4.27 4.77 7.59
CA TRP A 34 5.12 3.74 8.15
C TRP A 34 4.59 3.34 9.52
N PHE A 35 4.59 2.04 9.81
CA PHE A 35 4.20 1.54 11.12
C PHE A 35 5.38 1.59 12.08
N ASP A 36 5.18 2.19 13.26
CA ASP A 36 6.14 2.09 14.36
C ASP A 36 6.04 0.70 15.01
N ILE A 37 7.07 -0.11 14.80
CA ILE A 37 7.17 -1.48 15.33
C ILE A 37 7.78 -1.53 16.74
N SER A 38 7.99 -0.38 17.39
CA SER A 38 8.60 -0.32 18.74
C SER A 38 7.81 -1.11 19.77
N ALA A 39 6.48 -1.17 19.66
CA ALA A 39 5.64 -2.00 20.53
C ALA A 39 5.96 -3.50 20.38
N ALA A 40 6.07 -4.01 19.16
CA ALA A 40 6.46 -5.40 18.91
C ALA A 40 7.88 -5.69 19.43
N ALA A 41 8.80 -4.73 19.30
CA ALA A 41 10.16 -4.89 19.83
C ALA A 41 10.19 -5.03 21.36
N ARG A 42 9.39 -4.22 22.08
CA ARG A 42 9.30 -4.26 23.55
C ARG A 42 8.56 -5.49 24.05
N ASP A 43 7.39 -5.76 23.49
CA ASP A 43 6.42 -6.69 24.11
C ASP A 43 6.65 -8.13 23.64
N LEU A 44 7.16 -8.31 22.42
CA LEU A 44 7.39 -9.62 21.80
C LEU A 44 8.87 -9.93 21.62
N GLY A 45 9.77 -9.03 22.04
CA GLY A 45 11.21 -9.16 21.79
C GLY A 45 11.56 -9.17 20.29
N TYR A 46 10.69 -8.59 19.45
CA TYR A 46 10.87 -8.61 18.00
C TYR A 46 12.14 -7.88 17.59
N LYS A 47 12.99 -8.56 16.82
CA LYS A 47 14.21 -7.99 16.22
C LYS A 47 14.15 -8.21 14.71
N PRO A 48 14.08 -7.13 13.90
CA PRO A 48 14.10 -7.28 12.46
C PRO A 48 15.42 -7.92 12.03
N LYS A 49 15.33 -9.01 11.26
CA LYS A 49 16.52 -9.73 10.74
C LYS A 49 17.28 -8.91 9.70
N PHE A 50 16.56 -8.06 8.96
CA PHE A 50 17.09 -7.21 7.92
C PHE A 50 16.56 -5.79 8.09
N ALA A 51 17.40 -4.81 7.79
CA ALA A 51 16.98 -3.42 7.70
C ALA A 51 16.10 -3.20 6.46
N ILE A 52 15.25 -2.17 6.49
CA ILE A 52 14.32 -1.84 5.40
C ILE A 52 15.08 -1.64 4.08
N GLU A 53 16.24 -0.99 4.13
CA GLU A 53 17.09 -0.71 2.98
C GLU A 53 17.57 -2.00 2.29
N HIS A 54 17.83 -3.05 3.06
CA HIS A 54 18.18 -4.36 2.49
C HIS A 54 16.98 -4.96 1.74
N GLY A 55 15.81 -5.00 2.38
CA GLY A 55 14.59 -5.49 1.74
C GLY A 55 14.23 -4.72 0.46
N MET A 56 14.38 -3.39 0.46
CA MET A 56 14.12 -2.55 -0.71
C MET A 56 15.09 -2.81 -1.86
N ARG A 57 16.37 -3.14 -1.58
CA ARG A 57 17.33 -3.53 -2.62
C ARG A 57 16.96 -4.87 -3.25
N GLU A 58 16.66 -5.87 -2.44
CA GLU A 58 16.25 -7.19 -2.92
C GLU A 58 14.96 -7.11 -3.75
N LEU A 59 13.98 -6.33 -3.27
CA LEU A 59 12.73 -6.11 -3.99
C LEU A 59 12.96 -5.48 -5.37
N ARG A 60 13.83 -4.47 -5.45
CA ARG A 60 14.20 -3.84 -6.73
C ARG A 60 14.85 -4.83 -7.68
N ALA A 61 15.78 -5.65 -7.19
CA ALA A 61 16.46 -6.67 -8.00
C ALA A 61 15.44 -7.70 -8.53
N TRP A 62 14.54 -8.16 -7.68
CA TRP A 62 13.48 -9.09 -8.06
C TRP A 62 12.52 -8.48 -9.11
N MET A 63 12.07 -7.23 -8.92
CA MET A 63 11.22 -6.55 -9.90
C MET A 63 11.91 -6.41 -11.26
N ALA A 64 13.19 -6.05 -11.28
CA ALA A 64 13.98 -5.95 -12.51
C ALA A 64 14.14 -7.31 -13.22
N SER A 65 14.15 -8.42 -12.47
CA SER A 65 14.19 -9.78 -13.05
C SER A 65 12.84 -10.24 -13.63
N ARG A 66 11.73 -9.66 -13.15
CA ARG A 66 10.36 -10.10 -13.44
C ARG A 66 9.66 -9.24 -14.49
N LEU A 67 9.96 -7.94 -14.53
CA LEU A 67 9.48 -7.08 -15.59
C LEU A 67 10.37 -7.30 -16.82
N PRO A 68 9.81 -7.61 -18.00
CA PRO A 68 10.57 -7.44 -19.23
C PRO A 68 11.08 -5.99 -19.24
N ALA A 69 12.34 -5.78 -19.63
CA ALA A 69 12.88 -4.43 -19.80
C ALA A 69 11.90 -3.65 -20.68
N GLY A 70 11.13 -2.76 -20.05
CA GLY A 70 10.12 -1.97 -20.74
C GLY A 70 10.82 -1.19 -21.83
N GLY A 71 10.57 -1.61 -23.08
CA GLY A 71 10.87 -0.81 -24.24
C GLY A 71 10.25 0.57 -24.05
N LYS A 72 10.99 1.57 -24.54
CA LYS A 72 10.71 2.99 -24.44
C LYS A 72 9.24 3.35 -24.62
#